data_AF-A0A543E3L2-F1
#
_entry.id   AF-A0A543E3L2-F1
#
_cell.length_a   1.000
_cell.length_b   1.000
_cell.length_c   1.000
_cell.angle_alpha   90.00
_cell.angle_beta   90.00
_cell.angle_gamma   90.00
#
_symmetry.space_group_name_H-M   'P 1'
#
loop_
_entity.id
_entity.type
_entity.pdbx_description
1 polymer ?
#
loop_
_entity_poly.entity_id
_entity_poly.type
_entity_poly.pdbx_seq_one_letter_code
_entity_poly.pdbx_strand_id
1 'polypeptide(L)' 'MPGYYSQTFHVDNGCTDVQRAKVIMAWGPDSECFVIAPNATVTFKATRFHGPDTRFDGLARC' A
#
# COMPACT_ATOMS: atom_id res chain seq x y z
N MET A 1 2.32 12.64 23.36
CA MET A 1 3.52 12.19 22.63
C MET A 1 3.07 11.75 21.25
N PRO A 2 3.63 12.24 20.14
CA PRO A 2 3.28 11.69 18.83
C PRO A 2 3.75 10.24 18.78
N GLY A 3 2.81 9.31 18.85
CA GLY A 3 3.07 7.89 18.72
C GLY A 3 3.43 7.55 17.27
N TYR A 4 4.30 6.55 17.08
CA TYR A 4 4.51 5.96 15.77
C TYR A 4 3.39 4.96 15.49
N TYR A 5 2.75 5.07 14.33
CA TYR A 5 1.73 4.14 13.89
C TYR A 5 2.30 3.17 12.84
N SER A 6 1.67 2.01 12.74
CA SER A 6 1.89 1.06 11.64
C SER A 6 0.56 0.63 11.06
N GLN A 7 0.49 0.52 9.74
CA GLN A 7 -0.69 0.07 9.02
C GLN A 7 -0.28 -1.05 8.06
N THR A 8 -1.19 -2.01 7.89
CA THR A 8 -1.01 -3.12 6.96
C THR A 8 -2.07 -2.98 5.87
N PHE A 9 -1.61 -3.01 4.62
CA PHE A 9 -2.45 -2.94 3.44
C PHE A 9 -2.42 -4.27 2.72
N HIS A 10 -3.61 -4.76 2.36
CA HIS A 10 -3.79 -5.94 1.52
C HIS A 10 -4.24 -5.46 0.14
N VAL A 11 -3.52 -5.88 -0.90
CA VAL A 11 -3.80 -5.50 -2.29
C VAL A 11 -4.10 -6.78 -3.07
N ASP A 12 -5.36 -6.95 -3.42
CA ASP A 12 -5.88 -8.11 -4.15
C ASP A 12 -5.94 -7.81 -5.65
N ASN A 13 -5.33 -8.67 -6.46
CA ASN A 13 -5.51 -8.63 -7.90
C ASN A 13 -6.65 -9.54 -8.32
N GLY A 14 -7.85 -8.98 -8.43
CA GLY A 14 -9.02 -9.67 -9.01
C GLY A 14 -9.04 -9.73 -10.54
N CYS A 15 -8.02 -9.21 -11.22
CA CYS A 15 -7.92 -9.29 -12.68
C CYS A 15 -7.34 -10.64 -13.12
N THR A 16 -7.61 -11.01 -14.38
CA THR A 16 -7.06 -12.22 -15.01
C THR A 16 -5.59 -12.09 -15.41
N ASP A 17 -5.07 -10.86 -15.44
CA ASP A 17 -3.70 -10.55 -15.84
C ASP A 17 -2.85 -10.12 -14.64
N VAL A 18 -1.53 -10.27 -14.78
CA VAL A 18 -0.55 -9.76 -13.82
C VAL A 18 -0.66 -8.24 -13.73
N GLN A 19 -0.86 -7.72 -12.52
CA GLN A 19 -0.88 -6.28 -12.26
C GLN A 19 0.45 -5.83 -11.65
N ARG A 20 0.84 -4.60 -11.97
CA ARG A 20 1.95 -3.92 -11.32
C ARG A 20 1.43 -2.62 -10.73
N ALA A 21 1.50 -2.51 -9.41
CA ALA A 21 0.88 -1.42 -8.69
C ALA A 21 1.74 -0.96 -7.51
N LYS A 22 1.44 0.23 -7.00
CA LYS A 22 1.94 0.75 -5.72
C LYS A 22 0.79 1.32 -4.90
N VAL A 23 0.92 1.28 -3.58
CA VAL A 23 0.03 1.96 -2.64
C VAL A 23 0.45 3.42 -2.56
N ILE A 24 -0.51 4.31 -2.82
CA ILE A 24 -0.36 5.75 -2.60
C ILE A 24 -0.77 6.06 -1.16
N MET A 25 0.13 6.72 -0.44
CA MET A 25 -0.04 7.08 0.96
C MET A 25 -0.22 8.58 1.09
N ALA A 26 -1.30 9.02 1.74
CA ALA A 26 -1.45 10.43 2.06
C ALA A 26 -0.41 10.83 3.12
N TRP A 27 0.24 11.98 2.92
CA TRP A 27 1.16 12.57 3.90
C TRP A 27 2.33 11.65 4.29
N GLY A 28 2.80 10.82 3.36
CA GLY A 28 3.94 9.92 3.54
C GLY A 28 4.49 9.43 2.20
N PRO A 29 5.59 8.67 2.22
CA PRO A 29 6.09 8.01 1.00
C PRO A 29 5.12 6.92 0.54
N ASP A 30 4.88 6.88 -0.77
CA ASP A 30 4.24 5.75 -1.44
C ASP A 30 5.03 4.45 -1.19
N SER A 31 4.37 3.31 -1.38
CA SER A 31 5.09 2.04 -1.43
C SER A 31 5.95 1.94 -2.69
N GLU A 32 6.90 1.00 -2.66
CA GLU A 32 7.51 0.50 -3.89
C GLU A 32 6.46 -0.19 -4.77
N CYS A 33 6.77 -0.31 -6.06
CA CYS A 33 5.95 -1.07 -6.99
C CYS A 33 6.07 -2.57 -6.71
N PHE A 34 4.94 -3.25 -6.63
CA PHE A 34 4.85 -4.69 -6.50
C PHE A 34 4.13 -5.30 -7.71
N VAL A 35 4.51 -6.55 -8.00
CA VAL A 35 3.89 -7.38 -9.03
C VAL A 35 2.90 -8.31 -8.34
N ILE A 36 1.66 -8.34 -8.81
CA ILE A 36 0.57 -9.12 -8.23
C ILE A 36 0.06 -10.06 -9.32
N ALA A 37 0.28 -11.36 -9.14
CA ALA A 37 -0.24 -12.38 -10.04
C ALA A 37 -1.79 -12.38 -10.05
N PRO A 38 -2.43 -12.95 -11.08
CA PRO A 38 -3.89 -13.08 -11.11
C PRO A 38 -4.42 -13.82 -9.88
N ASN A 39 -5.47 -13.29 -9.25
CA ASN A 39 -6.10 -13.81 -8.02
C ASN A 39 -5.15 -13.92 -6.82
N ALA A 40 -4.04 -13.18 -6.81
CA ALA A 40 -3.11 -13.13 -5.69
C ALA A 40 -3.30 -11.86 -4.84
N THR A 41 -2.90 -11.97 -3.57
CA THR A 41 -2.88 -10.86 -2.63
C THR A 41 -1.44 -10.55 -2.24
N VAL A 42 -1.05 -9.27 -2.30
CA VAL A 42 0.22 -8.79 -1.74
C VAL A 42 -0.06 -7.98 -0.49
N THR A 43 0.80 -8.12 0.51
CA THR A 43 0.69 -7.37 1.77
C THR A 43 1.83 -6.36 1.88
N PHE A 44 1.48 -5.10 2.11
CA PHE A 44 2.44 -4.02 2.36
C PHE A 44 2.27 -3.53 3.81
N LYS A 45 3.36 -3.54 4.58
CA LYS A 45 3.37 -2.99 5.94
C LYS A 45 4.05 -1.64 5.94
N ALA A 46 3.26 -0.61 6.16
CA ALA A 46 3.69 0.76 6.23
C ALA A 46 4.01 1.05 7.72
N THR A 47 5.25 1.47 8.01
CA THR A 47 5.70 1.69 9.41
C THR A 47 6.24 3.10 9.62
N ARG A 48 6.21 3.55 10.88
CA ARG A 48 6.86 4.79 11.37
C ARG A 48 6.29 6.08 10.78
N PHE A 49 4.98 6.17 10.61
CA PHE A 49 4.35 7.44 10.27
C PHE A 49 4.10 8.28 11.52
N HIS A 50 4.31 9.59 11.36
CA HIS A 50 4.05 10.58 12.39
C HIS A 50 2.58 10.99 12.31
N GLY A 51 1.78 10.47 13.23
CA GLY A 51 0.38 10.85 13.41
C GLY A 51 -0.63 9.89 12.73
N PRO A 52 -1.90 9.97 13.15
CA PRO A 52 -2.99 9.15 12.60
C PRO A 52 -3.38 9.53 11.16
N ASP A 53 -2.82 10.61 10.62
CA ASP A 53 -3.22 11.20 9.34
C ASP A 53 -2.63 10.49 8.12
N THR A 54 -1.56 9.71 8.29
CA THR A 54 -1.07 8.87 7.21
C THR A 54 -2.08 7.76 6.96
N ARG A 55 -2.69 7.80 5.79
CA ARG A 55 -3.78 6.91 5.38
C ARG A 55 -3.58 6.46 3.94
N PHE A 56 -4.27 5.38 3.58
CA PHE A 56 -4.44 4.98 2.19
C PHE A 56 -5.09 6.13 1.39
N ASP A 57 -4.47 6.51 0.28
CA ASP A 57 -5.01 7.50 -0.65
C ASP A 57 -5.43 6.86 -1.98
N GLY A 58 -4.79 5.75 -2.36
CA GLY A 58 -5.19 5.00 -3.55
C GLY A 58 -4.20 3.93 -3.99
N LEU A 59 -4.49 3.33 -5.14
CA LEU A 59 -3.58 2.46 -5.87
C LEU A 59 -3.22 3.13 -7.19
N ALA A 60 -1.94 3.13 -7.53
CA ALA A 60 -1.46 3.59 -8.82
C ALA A 60 -0.76 2.47 -9.58
N ARG A 61 -0.91 2.49 -10.90
CA ARG A 61 -0.21 1.56 -11.79
C ARG A 61 1.28 1.92 -11.88
N CYS A 62 2.10 0.89 -11.90
CA CYS A 62 3.49 0.94 -12.37
C CYS A 62 3.62 0.10 -13.66
#